data_AF-A0AA91GCJ2-F1
#
_entry.id   AF-A0AA91GCJ2-F1
#
_cell.length_a   1.000
_cell.length_b   1.000
_cell.length_c   1.000
_cell.angle_alpha   90.00
_cell.angle_beta   90.00
_cell.angle_gamma   90.00
#
_symmetry.space_group_name_H-M   'P 1'
#
loop_
_entity.id
_entity.type
_entity.pdbx_description
1 polymer ?
#
loop_
_entity_poly.entity_id
_entity_poly.type
_entity_poly.pdbx_seq_one_letter_code
_entity_poly.pdbx_strand_id
1 'polypeptide(L)'
;MLDVEQFLSSFEKNLLFTQQMAVVNTIDTRIVFFEDSQQISFVSSKNESLLIPEALHATGPNKIVFKKDSGNNGNLSKFSFLWKEKKKVIEFQFQMGSGRYVKKIQSL
;
A
#
# COMPACT_ATOMS: atom_id res chain seq x y z
N MET A 1 -7.13 1.73 18.54
CA MET A 1 -7.69 2.80 17.67
C MET A 1 -6.57 3.67 17.11
N LEU A 2 -5.68 4.20 17.96
CA LEU A 2 -4.47 4.93 17.53
C LEU A 2 -3.58 4.09 16.60
N ASP A 3 -3.36 2.81 16.91
CA ASP A 3 -2.47 1.94 16.11
C ASP A 3 -2.96 1.72 14.68
N VAL A 4 -4.28 1.64 14.47
CA VAL A 4 -4.88 1.49 13.13
C VAL A 4 -4.71 2.77 12.32
N GLU A 5 -4.96 3.92 12.93
CA GLU A 5 -4.79 5.23 12.28
C GLU A 5 -3.31 5.50 11.96
N GLN A 6 -2.42 5.18 12.90
CA GLN A 6 -0.96 5.29 12.71
C GLN A 6 -0.46 4.34 11.61
N PHE A 7 -0.96 3.10 11.57
CA PHE A 7 -0.67 2.16 10.50
C PHE A 7 -1.14 2.70 9.15
N LEU A 8 -2.40 3.13 9.03
CA LEU A 8 -2.95 3.63 7.76
C LEU A 8 -2.20 4.88 7.27
N SER A 9 -1.81 5.78 8.18
CA SER A 9 -0.98 6.95 7.88
C SER A 9 0.42 6.55 7.41
N SER A 10 1.08 5.64 8.12
CA SER A 10 2.40 5.12 7.76
C SER A 10 2.37 4.38 6.42
N PHE A 11 1.35 3.56 6.18
CA PHE A 11 1.15 2.85 4.92
C PHE A 11 1.02 3.84 3.76
N GLU A 12 0.17 4.86 3.90
CA GLU A 12 -0.05 5.87 2.87
C GLU A 12 1.22 6.67 2.56
N LYS A 13 1.95 7.09 3.60
CA LYS A 13 3.24 7.77 3.46
C LYS A 13 4.28 6.89 2.75
N ASN A 14 4.44 5.64 3.17
CA ASN A 14 5.43 4.73 2.60
C ASN A 14 5.09 4.30 1.18
N LEU A 15 3.79 4.13 0.86
CA LEU A 15 3.32 3.89 -0.50
C LEU A 15 3.73 5.03 -1.42
N LEU A 16 3.38 6.28 -1.06
CA LEU A 16 3.71 7.48 -1.83
C LEU A 16 5.22 7.65 -2.00
N PHE A 17 5.98 7.49 -0.91
CA PHE A 17 7.44 7.58 -0.96
C PHE A 17 8.04 6.54 -1.90
N THR A 18 7.61 5.28 -1.78
CA THR A 18 8.10 4.19 -2.64
C THR A 18 7.83 4.49 -4.10
N GLN A 19 6.63 4.98 -4.43
CA GLN A 19 6.26 5.38 -5.78
C GLN A 19 7.14 6.54 -6.29
N GLN A 20 7.32 7.59 -5.49
CA GLN A 20 8.15 8.75 -5.85
C GLN A 20 9.61 8.36 -6.06
N MET A 21 10.13 7.44 -5.25
CA MET A 21 11.50 6.96 -5.42
C MET A 21 11.71 6.19 -6.73
N ALA A 22 10.68 5.60 -7.35
CA ALA A 22 10.81 5.05 -8.70
C ALA A 22 10.88 6.16 -9.77
N VAL A 23 10.30 7.33 -9.52
CA VAL A 23 10.43 8.47 -10.45
C VAL A 23 11.83 9.08 -10.35
N VAL A 24 12.33 9.23 -9.13
CA VAL A 24 13.60 9.93 -8.84
C VAL A 24 14.81 9.02 -9.05
N ASN A 25 14.72 7.74 -8.69
CA ASN A 25 15.80 6.79 -8.87
C ASN A 25 15.61 6.04 -10.18
N THR A 26 16.72 5.73 -10.86
CA THR A 26 16.74 4.96 -12.11
C THR A 26 16.47 3.46 -11.93
N ILE A 27 15.79 3.07 -10.84
CA ILE A 27 15.45 1.68 -10.47
C ILE A 27 13.96 1.53 -10.16
N ASP A 28 13.41 0.36 -10.51
CA ASP A 28 12.06 -0.01 -10.09
C ASP A 28 12.00 -0.13 -8.54
N THR A 29 10.96 0.43 -7.94
CA THR A 29 10.65 0.24 -6.52
C THR A 29 9.45 -0.69 -6.38
N ARG A 30 9.21 -1.22 -5.17
CA ARG A 30 8.13 -2.19 -4.99
C ARG A 30 7.55 -2.20 -3.59
N ILE A 31 6.29 -2.60 -3.51
CA ILE A 31 5.61 -3.02 -2.29
C ILE A 31 5.48 -4.53 -2.36
N VAL A 32 5.81 -5.23 -1.27
CA VAL A 32 5.62 -6.67 -1.13
C VAL A 32 4.67 -6.91 0.04
N PHE A 33 3.64 -7.72 -0.19
CA PHE A 33 2.67 -8.09 0.83
C PHE A 33 2.85 -9.57 1.17
N PHE A 34 3.07 -9.82 2.45
CA PHE A 34 3.15 -11.15 3.05
C PHE A 34 1.82 -11.40 3.76
N GLU A 35 0.91 -12.09 3.08
CA GLU A 35 -0.45 -12.31 3.57
C GLU A 35 -0.46 -13.17 4.85
N ASP A 36 0.33 -14.23 4.90
CA ASP A 36 0.39 -15.15 6.05
C ASP A 36 0.84 -14.46 7.34
N SER A 37 1.79 -13.53 7.24
CA SER A 37 2.32 -12.78 8.38
C SER A 37 1.66 -11.42 8.57
N GLN A 38 0.69 -11.07 7.72
CA GLN A 38 0.03 -9.75 7.69
C GLN A 38 1.06 -8.61 7.79
N GLN A 39 2.04 -8.63 6.87
CA GLN A 39 3.12 -7.65 6.81
C GLN A 39 3.25 -7.04 5.42
N ILE A 40 3.53 -5.74 5.35
CA ILE A 40 3.81 -5.02 4.10
C ILE A 40 5.21 -4.43 4.15
N SER A 41 6.02 -4.73 3.13
CA SER A 41 7.37 -4.17 2.96
C SER A 41 7.42 -3.24 1.77
N PHE A 42 8.11 -2.12 1.97
CA PHE A 42 8.36 -1.06 1.00
C PHE A 42 9.84 -1.09 0.66
N VAL A 43 10.15 -1.34 -0.61
CA VAL A 43 11.53 -1.54 -1.08
C VAL A 43 11.88 -0.44 -2.07
N SER A 44 12.81 0.42 -1.67
CA SER A 44 13.31 1.57 -2.42
C SER A 44 14.77 1.85 -2.04
N SER A 45 15.24 3.11 -2.06
CA SER A 45 16.52 3.50 -1.46
C SER A 45 16.51 3.36 0.06
N LYS A 46 15.34 3.47 0.69
CA LYS A 46 15.11 3.16 2.10
C LYS A 46 14.09 2.04 2.19
N ASN A 47 14.47 0.95 2.84
CA ASN A 47 13.55 -0.16 3.09
C ASN A 47 12.79 0.09 4.39
N GLU A 48 11.50 -0.18 4.37
CA GLU A 48 10.63 -0.06 5.54
C GLU A 48 9.60 -1.19 5.53
N SER A 49 9.24 -1.68 6.71
CA SER A 49 8.23 -2.73 6.85
C SER A 49 7.23 -2.33 7.93
N LEU A 50 5.96 -2.60 7.66
CA LEU A 50 4.86 -2.37 8.58
C LEU A 50 4.16 -3.69 8.87
N LEU A 51 4.00 -3.99 10.16
CA LEU A 51 3.07 -5.02 10.62
C LEU A 51 1.65 -4.44 10.55
N ILE A 52 0.72 -5.19 10.01
CA ILE A 52 -0.69 -4.83 10.00
C ILE A 52 -1.23 -5.07 11.42
N PRO A 53 -1.88 -4.08 12.07
CA PRO A 53 -2.47 -4.26 13.38
C PRO A 53 -3.53 -5.37 13.37
N GLU A 54 -3.64 -6.14 14.45
CA GLU A 54 -4.58 -7.27 14.58
C GLU A 54 -6.06 -6.87 14.36
N ALA A 55 -6.41 -5.60 14.62
CA ALA A 55 -7.74 -5.05 14.37
C ALA A 55 -8.10 -4.95 12.87
N LEU A 56 -7.10 -5.08 11.99
CA LEU A 56 -7.25 -5.10 10.55
C LEU A 56 -6.93 -6.50 10.00
N HIS A 57 -7.62 -6.84 8.92
CA HIS A 57 -7.20 -7.93 8.05
C HIS A 57 -6.99 -7.36 6.64
N ALA A 58 -5.77 -7.48 6.14
CA ALA A 58 -5.40 -6.98 4.83
C ALA A 58 -5.54 -8.05 3.75
N THR A 59 -5.99 -7.64 2.58
CA THR A 59 -5.94 -8.41 1.34
C THR A 59 -5.43 -7.54 0.20
N GLY A 60 -4.83 -8.15 -0.81
CA GLY A 60 -4.29 -7.42 -1.95
C GLY A 60 -3.31 -8.24 -2.76
N PRO A 61 -2.63 -7.62 -3.74
CA PRO A 61 -1.61 -8.29 -4.52
C PRO A 61 -0.36 -8.55 -3.68
N ASN A 62 0.26 -9.71 -3.88
CA ASN A 62 1.53 -10.06 -3.23
C ASN A 62 2.66 -9.07 -3.55
N LYS A 63 2.56 -8.36 -4.68
CA LYS A 63 3.56 -7.38 -5.10
C LYS A 63 2.95 -6.28 -5.97
N ILE A 64 3.36 -5.03 -5.71
CA ILE A 64 3.23 -3.90 -6.63
C ILE A 64 4.63 -3.47 -7.04
N VAL A 65 4.87 -3.29 -8.33
CA VAL A 65 6.12 -2.72 -8.85
C VAL A 65 5.82 -1.37 -9.44
N PHE A 66 6.49 -0.32 -8.95
CA PHE A 66 6.48 0.99 -9.58
C PHE A 66 7.66 1.08 -10.53
N LYS A 67 7.37 1.38 -11.79
CA LYS A 67 8.38 1.45 -12.85
C LYS A 67 9.25 2.68 -12.70
N LYS A 68 10.55 2.49 -12.88
CA LYS A 68 11.49 3.59 -12.97
C LYS A 68 11.02 4.64 -14.00
N ASP A 69 11.43 5.88 -13.81
CA ASP A 69 11.14 7.04 -14.67
C ASP A 69 9.67 7.51 -14.65
N SER A 70 8.70 6.64 -14.34
CA SER A 70 7.26 6.97 -14.38
C SER A 70 6.53 6.83 -13.04
N GLY A 71 7.05 6.02 -12.10
CA GLY A 71 6.36 5.67 -10.87
C GLY A 71 5.03 4.94 -11.09
N ASN A 72 4.75 4.50 -12.32
CA ASN A 72 3.50 3.83 -12.64
C ASN A 72 3.60 2.34 -12.34
N ASN A 73 2.54 1.73 -11.82
CA ASN A 73 2.46 0.29 -11.64
C ASN A 73 1.78 -0.44 -12.81
N GLY A 74 1.14 0.30 -13.73
CA GLY A 74 0.56 -0.21 -14.97
C GLY A 74 -0.63 -1.17 -14.81
N ASN A 75 -1.08 -1.42 -13.57
CA ASN A 75 -2.07 -2.44 -13.25
C ASN A 75 -3.19 -1.87 -12.39
N LEU A 76 -4.42 -2.29 -12.67
CA LEU A 76 -5.55 -2.09 -11.77
C LEU A 76 -5.40 -3.07 -10.60
N SER A 77 -5.03 -2.56 -9.43
CA SER A 77 -4.77 -3.38 -8.24
C SER A 77 -5.15 -2.63 -6.98
N LYS A 78 -5.52 -3.34 -5.90
CA LYS A 78 -5.89 -2.70 -4.64
C LYS A 78 -5.33 -3.43 -3.43
N PHE A 79 -4.98 -2.65 -2.41
CA PHE A 79 -4.91 -3.14 -1.04
C PHE A 79 -6.23 -2.81 -0.34
N SER A 80 -6.78 -3.76 0.40
CA SER A 80 -8.01 -3.60 1.18
C SER A 80 -7.73 -3.97 2.63
N PHE A 81 -8.14 -3.10 3.55
CA PHE A 81 -7.99 -3.31 5.00
C PHE A 81 -9.39 -3.41 5.61
N LEU A 82 -9.78 -4.64 5.99
CA LEU A 82 -11.03 -4.92 6.68
C LEU A 82 -10.88 -4.59 8.17
N TRP A 83 -11.59 -3.57 8.63
CA TRP A 83 -11.69 -3.21 10.04
C TRP A 83 -13.00 -3.74 10.63
N LYS A 84 -12.97 -4.98 11.12
CA LYS A 84 -14.16 -5.71 11.57
C LYS A 84 -14.92 -4.97 12.67
N GLU A 85 -14.21 -4.48 13.68
CA GLU A 85 -14.81 -3.77 14.83
C GLU A 85 -15.60 -2.52 14.42
N LYS A 86 -15.13 -1.82 13.38
CA LYS A 86 -15.77 -0.59 12.89
C LYS A 86 -16.73 -0.82 11.74
N LYS A 87 -16.88 -2.07 11.27
CA LYS A 87 -17.63 -2.42 10.07
C LYS A 87 -17.22 -1.55 8.89
N LYS A 88 -15.91 -1.43 8.66
CA LYS A 88 -15.35 -0.60 7.58
C LYS A 88 -14.35 -1.38 6.74
N VAL A 89 -14.28 -1.03 5.47
CA VAL A 89 -13.19 -1.43 4.58
C VAL A 89 -12.51 -0.17 4.06
N ILE A 90 -11.18 -0.13 4.21
CA ILE A 90 -10.34 0.95 3.69
C ILE A 90 -9.59 0.39 2.48
N GLU A 91 -9.82 0.96 1.31
CA GLU A 91 -9.19 0.51 0.06
C GLU A 91 -8.22 1.55 -0.48
N PHE A 92 -7.09 1.09 -0.97
CA PHE A 92 -6.11 1.87 -1.74
C PHE A 92 -6.04 1.26 -3.14
N GLN A 93 -6.81 1.82 -4.08
CA GLN A 93 -6.96 1.30 -5.44
C GLN A 93 -6.05 2.07 -6.40
N PHE A 94 -5.01 1.42 -6.91
CA PHE A 94 -4.19 1.92 -8.00
C PHE A 94 -4.99 1.99 -9.30
N GLN A 95 -4.88 3.12 -10.00
CA GLN A 95 -5.56 3.40 -11.26
C GLN A 95 -4.64 3.10 -12.45
N MET A 96 -5.20 2.53 -13.50
CA MET A 96 -4.47 2.35 -14.76
C MET A 96 -4.11 3.70 -15.38
N GLY A 97 -3.00 3.73 -16.13
CA GLY A 97 -2.52 4.92 -16.84
C GLY A 97 -1.81 5.92 -15.93
N SER A 98 -2.49 6.49 -14.94
CA SER A 98 -1.91 7.54 -14.08
C SER A 98 -0.98 7.01 -13.00
N GLY A 99 -1.09 5.73 -12.62
CA GLY A 99 -0.36 5.13 -11.51
C GLY A 99 -0.76 5.66 -10.12
N ARG A 100 -1.66 6.64 -10.05
CA ARG A 100 -2.18 7.19 -8.78
C ARG A 100 -3.05 6.15 -8.09
N TYR A 101 -3.05 6.16 -6.76
CA TYR A 101 -4.06 5.43 -6.00
C TYR A 101 -5.24 6.34 -5.64
N VAL A 102 -6.40 5.73 -5.41
CA VAL A 102 -7.57 6.36 -4.82
C VAL A 102 -7.84 5.65 -3.50
N LYS A 103 -7.93 6.43 -2.42
CA LYS A 103 -8.34 5.93 -1.11
C LYS A 103 -9.87 5.96 -1.01
N LYS A 104 -10.48 4.84 -0.62
CA LYS A 104 -11.93 4.74 -0.35
C LYS A 104 -12.14 4.17 1.04
N ILE A 105 -13.14 4.69 1.73
CA ILE A 105 -13.59 4.15 3.03
C ILE A 105 -15.06 3.80 2.85
N GLN A 106 -15.38 2.53 3.02
CA GLN A 106 -16.73 1.99 2.86
C GLN A 106 -17.20 1.42 4.19
N SER A 107 -18.47 1.65 4.52
CA SER A 107 -19.13 0.93 5.61
C SER A 107 -19.63 -0.42 5.09
N LEU A 108 -19.62 -1.43 5.94
CA LEU A 108 -20.17 -2.77 5.71
C LEU A 108 -21.59 -2.90 6.27
#